data_AF-A0A7S0L4F2-F1
#
_entry.id   AF-A0A7S0L4F2-F1
#
_cell.length_a   1.000
_cell.length_b   1.000
_cell.length_c   1.000
_cell.angle_alpha   90.00
_cell.angle_beta   90.00
_cell.angle_gamma   90.00
#
_symmetry.space_group_name_H-M   'P 1'
#
loop_
_entity.id
_entity.type
_entity.pdbx_description
1 polymer ?
#
loop_
_entity_poly.entity_id
_entity_poly.type
_entity_poly.pdbx_seq_one_letter_code
_entity_poly.pdbx_strand_id
1 'polypeptide(L)'
;EKVGSPATPAEALPTEAVAAAVATMPTAETKDELTKRYSEELAALRAACEAAGAQQQLLDLMSSHLANQDSLCDRSDAPSLEALVRLADQVVALVDRVELAAAFGVIIDKDDTAQAKQHKQDEAKKKSLVSALHIKALALADLHAVDPATHALARLDEALVDLHQWAAPSEHVKATCRWHKAHGRAASALAALSQSLEKDKVPPSKESLELQISLMEALGWAHCAIAAKSGLLVKFPAAYPLVFSKLD
;
A
#
# COMPACT_ATOMS: atom_id res chain seq x y z
N GLU A 1 -61.16 48.86 -24.76
CA GLU A 1 -62.09 47.79 -25.17
C GLU A 1 -61.38 46.76 -26.03
N LYS A 2 -61.49 45.48 -25.64
CA LYS A 2 -61.21 44.19 -26.32
C LYS A 2 -60.90 43.19 -25.19
N VAL A 3 -61.93 42.59 -24.57
CA VAL A 3 -62.65 41.37 -24.99
C VAL A 3 -61.75 40.12 -24.96
N GLY A 4 -62.03 39.24 -23.98
CA GLY A 4 -62.30 37.82 -24.25
C GLY A 4 -61.25 36.78 -23.83
N SER A 5 -61.47 36.16 -22.66
CA SER A 5 -61.73 34.71 -22.42
C SER A 5 -60.84 33.60 -23.04
N PRO A 6 -60.87 32.35 -22.54
CA PRO A 6 -60.72 31.86 -21.16
C PRO A 6 -59.77 30.63 -21.10
N ALA A 7 -59.62 30.09 -19.89
CA ALA A 7 -58.85 28.91 -19.51
C ALA A 7 -59.07 27.64 -20.37
N THR A 8 -58.01 26.83 -20.48
CA THR A 8 -58.07 25.39 -20.82
C THR A 8 -57.13 24.64 -19.86
N PRO A 9 -57.49 23.44 -19.36
CA PRO A 9 -56.87 22.83 -18.20
C PRO A 9 -55.55 22.13 -18.52
N ALA A 10 -54.63 22.16 -17.55
CA ALA A 10 -53.36 21.45 -17.56
C ALA A 10 -53.61 19.92 -17.61
N GLU A 11 -53.22 19.33 -18.74
CA GLU A 11 -53.18 17.89 -18.96
C GLU A 11 -52.05 17.30 -18.12
N ALA A 12 -52.43 16.55 -17.08
CA ALA A 12 -51.52 15.84 -16.21
C ALA A 12 -50.89 14.67 -16.98
N LEU A 13 -49.58 14.76 -17.20
CA LEU A 13 -48.78 13.64 -17.71
C LEU A 13 -48.66 12.56 -16.62
N PRO A 14 -48.77 11.27 -17.00
CA PRO A 14 -48.88 10.17 -16.05
C PRO A 14 -47.55 9.90 -15.32
N THR A 15 -47.54 10.16 -14.02
CA THR A 15 -46.48 9.90 -13.05
C THR A 15 -46.19 8.41 -12.80
N GLU A 16 -46.92 7.48 -13.41
CA GLU A 16 -46.73 6.03 -13.18
C GLU A 16 -45.63 5.39 -14.05
N ALA A 17 -45.25 6.00 -15.18
CA ALA A 17 -44.20 5.44 -16.05
C ALA A 17 -42.78 5.69 -15.53
N VAL A 18 -42.58 6.72 -14.69
CA VAL A 18 -41.28 7.02 -14.06
C VAL A 18 -41.07 6.16 -12.81
N ALA A 19 -42.13 5.74 -12.13
CA ALA A 19 -42.05 4.82 -10.99
C ALA A 19 -41.65 3.40 -11.42
N ALA A 20 -42.09 2.94 -12.60
CA ALA A 20 -41.71 1.64 -13.15
C ALA A 20 -40.27 1.63 -13.72
N ALA A 21 -39.72 2.78 -14.11
CA ALA A 21 -38.34 2.90 -14.61
C ALA A 21 -37.29 2.99 -13.49
N VAL A 22 -37.69 3.33 -12.25
CA VAL A 22 -36.82 3.29 -11.05
C VAL A 22 -36.77 1.87 -10.44
N ALA A 23 -37.69 0.98 -10.84
CA ALA A 23 -37.74 -0.41 -10.37
C ALA A 23 -36.75 -1.37 -11.07
N THR A 24 -35.94 -0.87 -12.01
CA THR A 24 -34.92 -1.65 -12.73
C THR A 24 -33.51 -1.07 -12.55
N MET A 25 -33.24 -0.41 -11.43
CA MET A 25 -31.86 -0.27 -10.99
C MET A 25 -31.43 -1.57 -10.30
N PRO A 26 -30.28 -2.17 -10.64
CA PRO A 26 -29.78 -3.33 -9.91
C PRO A 26 -29.71 -2.95 -8.43
N THR A 27 -30.36 -3.75 -7.59
CA THR A 27 -30.32 -3.65 -6.14
C THR A 27 -28.87 -3.42 -5.71
N ALA A 28 -28.63 -2.33 -4.96
CA ALA A 28 -27.30 -1.99 -4.46
C ALA A 28 -26.69 -3.21 -3.75
N GLU A 29 -25.72 -3.84 -4.39
CA GLU A 29 -25.07 -5.05 -3.88
C GLU A 29 -24.42 -4.73 -2.54
N THR A 30 -24.59 -5.63 -1.58
CA THR A 30 -23.99 -5.45 -0.26
C THR A 30 -22.48 -5.60 -0.36
N LYS A 31 -21.73 -4.92 0.52
CA LYS A 31 -20.26 -5.02 0.59
C LYS A 31 -19.78 -6.47 0.68
N ASP A 32 -20.52 -7.30 1.39
CA ASP A 32 -20.20 -8.72 1.59
C ASP A 32 -20.37 -9.53 0.29
N GLU A 33 -21.41 -9.24 -0.49
CA GLU A 33 -21.60 -9.86 -1.82
C GLU A 33 -20.51 -9.47 -2.80
N LEU A 34 -20.11 -8.20 -2.82
CA LEU A 34 -18.99 -7.72 -3.64
C LEU A 34 -17.67 -8.39 -3.25
N THR A 35 -17.41 -8.51 -1.96
CA THR A 35 -16.19 -9.17 -1.44
C THR A 35 -16.16 -10.65 -1.83
N LYS A 36 -17.32 -11.33 -1.73
CA LYS A 36 -17.46 -12.72 -2.15
C LYS A 36 -17.20 -12.90 -3.64
N ARG A 37 -17.86 -12.11 -4.50
CA ARG A 37 -17.65 -12.15 -5.94
C ARG A 37 -16.20 -11.89 -6.32
N TYR A 38 -15.58 -10.88 -5.72
CA TYR A 38 -14.17 -10.58 -5.93
C TYR A 38 -13.28 -11.78 -5.58
N SER A 39 -13.54 -12.46 -4.46
CA SER A 39 -12.75 -13.64 -4.06
C SER A 39 -12.93 -14.83 -5.02
N GLU A 40 -14.15 -15.03 -5.55
CA GLU A 40 -14.46 -16.08 -6.51
C GLU A 40 -13.79 -15.80 -7.87
N GLU A 41 -13.88 -14.57 -8.38
CA GLU A 41 -13.23 -14.14 -9.62
C GLU A 41 -11.70 -14.23 -9.52
N LEU A 42 -11.12 -13.81 -8.39
CA LEU A 42 -9.69 -13.91 -8.14
C LEU A 42 -9.22 -15.38 -8.13
N ALA A 43 -9.99 -16.27 -7.49
CA ALA A 43 -9.68 -17.70 -7.48
C ALA A 43 -9.78 -18.32 -8.89
N ALA A 44 -10.78 -17.94 -9.68
CA ALA A 44 -10.94 -18.39 -11.06
C ALA A 44 -9.79 -17.92 -11.96
N LEU A 45 -9.40 -16.64 -11.86
CA LEU A 45 -8.28 -16.06 -12.60
C LEU A 45 -6.95 -16.73 -12.24
N ARG A 46 -6.73 -16.99 -10.94
CA ARG A 46 -5.56 -17.73 -10.46
C ARG A 46 -5.49 -19.13 -11.07
N ALA A 47 -6.58 -19.89 -10.99
CA ALA A 47 -6.66 -21.23 -11.56
C ALA A 47 -6.42 -21.22 -13.08
N ALA A 48 -6.94 -20.22 -13.80
CA ALA A 48 -6.71 -20.05 -15.23
C ALA A 48 -5.24 -19.75 -15.55
N CYS A 49 -4.57 -18.89 -14.77
CA CYS A 49 -3.14 -18.60 -14.95
C CYS A 49 -2.27 -19.83 -14.67
N GLU A 50 -2.58 -20.58 -13.61
CA GLU A 50 -1.90 -21.83 -13.26
C GLU A 50 -2.08 -22.89 -14.37
N ALA A 51 -3.30 -23.07 -14.88
CA ALA A 51 -3.59 -24.01 -15.97
C ALA A 51 -2.90 -23.62 -17.30
N ALA A 52 -2.73 -22.32 -17.56
CA ALA A 52 -2.04 -21.82 -18.75
C ALA A 52 -0.51 -21.83 -18.61
N GLY A 53 0.04 -22.15 -17.44
CA GLY A 53 1.48 -22.02 -17.16
C GLY A 53 1.99 -20.57 -17.23
N ALA A 54 1.11 -19.59 -17.09
CA ALA A 54 1.42 -18.17 -17.25
C ALA A 54 1.96 -17.57 -15.94
N GLN A 55 3.12 -18.05 -15.49
CA GLN A 55 3.67 -17.73 -14.16
C GLN A 55 3.86 -16.21 -13.93
N GLN A 56 4.28 -15.46 -14.94
CA GLN A 56 4.45 -14.01 -14.82
C GLN A 56 3.10 -13.30 -14.60
N GLN A 57 2.05 -13.69 -15.31
CA GLN A 57 0.73 -13.10 -15.16
C GLN A 57 0.14 -13.41 -13.79
N LEU A 58 0.37 -14.63 -13.29
CA LEU A 58 -0.01 -15.02 -11.94
C LEU A 58 0.70 -14.17 -10.88
N LEU A 59 2.01 -13.93 -11.05
CA LEU A 59 2.79 -13.10 -10.15
C LEU A 59 2.27 -11.65 -10.14
N ASP A 60 2.00 -11.07 -11.31
CA ASP A 60 1.48 -9.71 -11.43
C ASP A 60 0.10 -9.56 -10.79
N LEU A 61 -0.79 -10.55 -10.99
CA LEU A 61 -2.12 -10.61 -10.39
C LEU A 61 -2.01 -10.67 -8.85
N MET A 62 -1.20 -11.57 -8.31
CA MET A 62 -1.04 -11.73 -6.86
C MET A 62 -0.35 -10.54 -6.21
N SER A 63 0.63 -9.93 -6.88
CA SER A 63 1.28 -8.70 -6.40
C SER A 63 0.30 -7.53 -6.34
N SER A 64 -0.58 -7.40 -7.34
CA SER A 64 -1.63 -6.37 -7.36
C SER A 64 -2.68 -6.61 -6.29
N HIS A 65 -3.10 -7.87 -6.09
CA HIS A 65 -4.01 -8.24 -5.02
C HIS A 65 -3.41 -7.93 -3.63
N LEU A 66 -2.14 -8.26 -3.41
CA LEU A 66 -1.43 -7.93 -2.18
C LEU A 66 -1.41 -6.42 -1.91
N ALA A 67 -1.06 -5.61 -2.90
CA ALA A 67 -1.04 -4.15 -2.74
C ALA A 67 -2.43 -3.58 -2.40
N ASN A 68 -3.48 -4.10 -3.04
CA ASN A 68 -4.85 -3.70 -2.72
C ASN A 68 -5.24 -4.09 -1.30
N GLN A 69 -4.92 -5.31 -0.86
CA GLN A 69 -5.21 -5.74 0.50
C GLN A 69 -4.41 -4.94 1.53
N ASP A 70 -3.14 -4.62 1.26
CA ASP A 70 -2.31 -3.78 2.13
C ASP A 70 -2.92 -2.38 2.37
N SER A 71 -3.55 -1.81 1.33
CA SER A 71 -4.23 -0.52 1.40
C SER A 71 -5.55 -0.55 2.19
N LEU A 72 -6.25 -1.70 2.18
CA LEU A 72 -7.54 -1.90 2.83
C LEU A 72 -7.44 -2.53 4.22
N CYS A 73 -6.26 -3.05 4.56
CA CYS A 73 -6.00 -3.76 5.80
C CYS A 73 -6.19 -2.83 7.00
N ASP A 74 -6.99 -3.27 7.96
CA ASP A 74 -7.03 -2.67 9.28
C ASP A 74 -5.77 -3.07 10.06
N ARG A 75 -4.86 -2.11 10.24
CA ARG A 75 -3.58 -2.30 10.94
C ARG A 75 -3.74 -2.52 12.45
N SER A 76 -4.95 -2.41 12.98
CA SER A 76 -5.25 -2.69 14.39
C SER A 76 -5.81 -4.09 14.63
N ASP A 77 -6.18 -4.81 13.57
CA ASP A 77 -6.79 -6.13 13.65
C ASP A 77 -5.77 -7.25 13.36
N ALA A 78 -5.44 -8.04 14.38
CA ALA A 78 -4.47 -9.12 14.27
C ALA A 78 -4.83 -10.20 13.20
N PRO A 79 -6.08 -10.68 13.09
CA PRO A 79 -6.50 -11.57 11.99
C PRO A 79 -6.25 -10.98 10.59
N SER A 80 -6.58 -9.70 10.38
CA SER A 80 -6.36 -9.01 9.11
C SER A 80 -4.86 -8.91 8.77
N LEU A 81 -4.03 -8.61 9.75
CA LEU A 81 -2.57 -8.59 9.59
C LEU A 81 -2.00 -9.98 9.27
N GLU A 82 -2.47 -11.04 9.93
CA GLU A 82 -2.02 -12.40 9.65
C GLU A 82 -2.47 -12.86 8.24
N ALA A 83 -3.66 -12.48 7.80
CA ALA A 83 -4.12 -12.72 6.43
C ALA A 83 -3.22 -12.00 5.40
N LEU A 84 -2.82 -10.77 5.67
CA LEU A 84 -1.89 -10.00 4.83
C LEU A 84 -0.51 -10.65 4.76
N VAL A 85 0.01 -11.15 5.89
CA VAL A 85 1.28 -11.90 5.94
C VAL A 85 1.20 -13.17 5.09
N ARG A 86 0.12 -13.95 5.22
CA ARG A 86 -0.08 -15.17 4.41
C ARG A 86 -0.15 -14.84 2.92
N LEU A 87 -0.80 -13.74 2.55
CA LEU A 87 -0.87 -13.32 1.15
C LEU A 87 0.50 -12.91 0.61
N ALA A 88 1.29 -12.20 1.40
CA ALA A 88 2.67 -11.87 1.04
C ALA A 88 3.54 -13.14 0.87
N ASP A 89 3.37 -14.13 1.75
CA ASP A 89 4.05 -15.43 1.63
C ASP A 89 3.67 -16.17 0.34
N GLN A 90 2.42 -16.07 -0.11
CA GLN A 90 2.00 -16.64 -1.40
C GLN A 90 2.72 -15.96 -2.58
N VAL A 91 2.88 -14.63 -2.56
CA VAL A 91 3.62 -13.91 -3.60
C VAL A 91 5.11 -14.31 -3.59
N VAL A 92 5.71 -14.40 -2.40
CA VAL A 92 7.12 -14.84 -2.25
C VAL A 92 7.31 -16.27 -2.77
N ALA A 93 6.36 -17.17 -2.52
CA ALA A 93 6.43 -18.56 -2.97
C ALA A 93 6.32 -18.73 -4.50
N LEU A 94 5.75 -17.75 -5.21
CA LEU A 94 5.67 -17.77 -6.68
C LEU A 94 6.99 -17.42 -7.37
N VAL A 95 7.96 -16.88 -6.63
CA VAL A 95 9.27 -16.46 -7.14
C VAL A 95 10.33 -17.50 -6.77
N ASP A 96 10.97 -18.10 -7.77
CA ASP A 96 12.17 -18.90 -7.55
C ASP A 96 13.35 -17.96 -7.22
N ARG A 97 13.67 -17.88 -5.93
CA ARG A 97 14.75 -17.05 -5.38
C ARG A 97 16.13 -17.50 -5.84
N VAL A 98 16.33 -18.79 -6.09
CA VAL A 98 17.63 -19.35 -6.49
C VAL A 98 17.88 -19.05 -7.96
N GLU A 99 16.87 -19.28 -8.80
CA GLU A 99 16.93 -18.94 -10.22
C GLU A 99 17.10 -17.43 -10.42
N LEU A 100 16.33 -16.63 -9.66
CA LEU A 100 16.43 -15.17 -9.74
C LEU A 100 17.82 -14.67 -9.32
N ALA A 101 18.38 -15.20 -8.22
CA ALA A 101 19.73 -14.83 -7.79
C ALA A 101 20.79 -15.24 -8.82
N ALA A 102 20.64 -16.40 -9.45
CA ALA A 102 21.53 -16.85 -10.52
C ALA A 102 21.46 -15.91 -11.74
N ALA A 103 20.26 -15.46 -12.13
CA ALA A 103 20.08 -14.53 -13.25
C ALA A 103 20.83 -13.20 -13.05
N PHE A 104 20.83 -12.66 -11.83
CA PHE A 104 21.58 -11.44 -11.48
C PHE A 104 23.09 -11.65 -11.33
N GLY A 105 23.57 -12.90 -11.26
CA GLY A 105 24.99 -13.24 -11.24
C GLY A 105 25.65 -13.28 -12.63
N VAL A 106 24.86 -13.28 -13.70
CA VAL A 106 25.35 -13.39 -15.08
C VAL A 106 25.60 -12.00 -15.68
N ILE A 107 26.73 -11.83 -16.36
CA ILE A 107 27.02 -10.61 -17.12
C ILE A 107 26.13 -10.58 -18.36
N ILE A 108 25.32 -9.53 -18.49
CA ILE A 108 24.39 -9.39 -19.61
C ILE A 108 25.08 -8.70 -20.78
N ASP A 109 24.99 -9.34 -21.94
CA ASP A 109 25.37 -8.70 -23.20
C ASP A 109 24.29 -7.67 -23.58
N LYS A 110 24.71 -6.41 -23.72
CA LYS A 110 23.80 -5.30 -24.01
C LYS A 110 23.31 -5.31 -25.46
N ASP A 111 24.00 -6.02 -26.34
CA ASP A 111 23.63 -6.13 -27.76
C ASP A 111 22.69 -7.31 -28.02
N ASP A 112 22.50 -8.21 -27.04
CA ASP A 112 21.52 -9.29 -27.11
C ASP A 112 20.14 -8.83 -26.60
N THR A 113 19.25 -8.59 -27.56
CA THR A 113 17.87 -8.17 -27.27
C THR A 113 17.04 -9.20 -26.48
N ALA A 114 17.37 -10.49 -26.53
CA ALA A 114 16.68 -11.53 -25.77
C ALA A 114 17.09 -11.49 -24.29
N GLN A 115 18.40 -11.43 -24.02
CA GLN A 115 18.92 -11.27 -22.65
C GLN A 115 18.45 -9.97 -22.00
N ALA A 116 18.43 -8.87 -22.77
CA ALA A 116 17.92 -7.59 -22.28
C ALA A 116 16.42 -7.64 -21.91
N LYS A 117 15.61 -8.41 -22.66
CA LYS A 117 14.19 -8.62 -22.31
C LYS A 117 14.03 -9.50 -21.08
N GLN A 118 14.80 -10.57 -20.98
CA GLN A 118 14.78 -11.48 -19.83
C GLN A 118 15.17 -10.75 -18.54
N HIS A 119 16.25 -9.98 -18.56
CA HIS A 119 16.66 -9.18 -17.41
C HIS A 119 15.59 -8.18 -16.95
N LYS A 120 14.85 -7.56 -17.89
CA LYS A 120 13.72 -6.68 -17.53
C LYS A 120 12.60 -7.45 -16.81
N GLN A 121 12.34 -8.69 -17.21
CA GLN A 121 11.36 -9.54 -16.52
C GLN A 121 11.88 -9.94 -15.13
N ASP A 122 13.16 -10.26 -15.01
CA ASP A 122 13.76 -10.64 -13.72
C ASP A 122 13.84 -9.45 -12.76
N GLU A 123 14.07 -8.23 -13.23
CA GLU A 123 13.92 -6.99 -12.46
C GLU A 123 12.48 -6.76 -12.00
N ALA A 124 11.49 -7.06 -12.84
CA ALA A 124 10.07 -6.99 -12.46
C ALA A 124 9.75 -8.02 -11.36
N LYS A 125 10.22 -9.27 -11.50
CA LYS A 125 10.08 -10.31 -10.46
C LYS A 125 10.75 -9.90 -9.15
N LYS A 126 11.97 -9.37 -9.20
CA LYS A 126 12.69 -8.85 -8.04
C LYS A 126 11.91 -7.73 -7.37
N LYS A 127 11.35 -6.80 -8.13
CA LYS A 127 10.51 -5.72 -7.59
C LYS A 127 9.27 -6.26 -6.88
N SER A 128 8.57 -7.23 -7.46
CA SER A 128 7.44 -7.90 -6.82
C SER A 128 7.84 -8.62 -5.54
N LEU A 129 8.98 -9.34 -5.55
CA LEU A 129 9.54 -10.01 -4.37
C LEU A 129 9.87 -9.02 -3.24
N VAL A 130 10.59 -7.95 -3.54
CA VAL A 130 10.95 -6.89 -2.57
C VAL A 130 9.69 -6.24 -2.00
N SER A 131 8.71 -5.92 -2.84
CA SER A 131 7.44 -5.35 -2.38
C SER A 131 6.68 -6.28 -1.44
N ALA A 132 6.62 -7.59 -1.75
CA ALA A 132 5.95 -8.57 -0.91
C ALA A 132 6.65 -8.74 0.45
N LEU A 133 7.98 -8.86 0.45
CA LEU A 133 8.78 -8.93 1.67
C LEU A 133 8.66 -7.66 2.51
N HIS A 134 8.60 -6.49 1.87
CA HIS A 134 8.39 -5.22 2.55
C HIS A 134 7.03 -5.17 3.28
N ILE A 135 5.95 -5.51 2.57
CA ILE A 135 4.59 -5.58 3.14
C ILE A 135 4.54 -6.59 4.28
N LYS A 136 5.13 -7.78 4.09
CA LYS A 136 5.24 -8.82 5.13
C LYS A 136 5.93 -8.29 6.39
N ALA A 137 7.07 -7.61 6.24
CA ALA A 137 7.81 -7.05 7.38
C ALA A 137 6.99 -5.95 8.10
N LEU A 138 6.30 -5.07 7.35
CA LEU A 138 5.44 -4.07 7.96
C LEU A 138 4.27 -4.69 8.73
N ALA A 139 3.61 -5.70 8.14
CA ALA A 139 2.48 -6.38 8.74
C ALA A 139 2.88 -7.17 10.00
N LEU A 140 4.04 -7.83 9.99
CA LEU A 140 4.57 -8.54 11.16
C LEU A 140 4.95 -7.58 12.30
N ALA A 141 5.49 -6.40 11.97
CA ALA A 141 5.80 -5.39 12.97
C ALA A 141 4.53 -4.81 13.61
N ASP A 142 3.48 -4.57 12.81
CA ASP A 142 2.17 -4.15 13.31
C ASP A 142 1.52 -5.28 14.15
N LEU A 143 1.63 -6.54 13.70
CA LEU A 143 1.11 -7.70 14.41
C LEU A 143 1.77 -7.86 15.78
N HIS A 144 3.10 -7.67 15.86
CA HIS A 144 3.80 -7.68 17.14
C HIS A 144 3.34 -6.55 18.07
N ALA A 145 2.98 -5.38 17.53
CA ALA A 145 2.48 -4.27 18.33
C ALA A 145 1.06 -4.53 18.88
N VAL A 146 0.21 -5.21 18.11
CA VAL A 146 -1.17 -5.58 18.51
C VAL A 146 -1.17 -6.80 19.45
N ASP A 147 -0.41 -7.83 19.11
CA ASP A 147 -0.31 -9.07 19.87
C ASP A 147 1.15 -9.55 19.98
N PRO A 148 1.86 -9.10 21.03
CA PRO A 148 3.26 -9.47 21.26
C PRO A 148 3.50 -10.98 21.49
N ALA A 149 2.46 -11.78 21.79
CA ALA A 149 2.59 -13.19 22.14
C ALA A 149 2.73 -14.12 20.91
N THR A 150 2.48 -13.63 19.70
CA THR A 150 2.35 -14.42 18.46
C THR A 150 3.65 -14.90 17.82
N HIS A 151 4.80 -14.82 18.52
CA HIS A 151 6.13 -15.00 17.92
C HIS A 151 6.39 -14.11 16.68
N ALA A 152 5.58 -13.06 16.47
CA ALA A 152 5.68 -12.16 15.31
C ALA A 152 7.05 -11.48 15.21
N LEU A 153 7.73 -11.26 16.34
CA LEU A 153 9.07 -10.67 16.36
C LEU A 153 10.12 -11.56 15.68
N ALA A 154 10.09 -12.87 15.92
CA ALA A 154 11.03 -13.81 15.29
C ALA A 154 10.76 -13.92 13.78
N ARG A 155 9.48 -14.00 13.39
CA ARG A 155 9.07 -13.97 11.97
C ARG A 155 9.48 -12.67 11.28
N LEU A 156 9.43 -11.54 12.01
CA LEU A 156 9.87 -10.24 11.52
C LEU A 156 11.38 -10.21 11.28
N ASP A 157 12.17 -10.78 12.19
CA ASP A 157 13.63 -10.90 12.05
C ASP A 157 13.98 -11.67 10.77
N GLU A 158 13.35 -12.82 10.56
CA GLU A 158 13.51 -13.64 9.35
C GLU A 158 13.11 -12.86 8.08
N ALA A 159 11.93 -12.22 8.10
CA ALA A 159 11.45 -11.45 6.95
C ALA A 159 12.38 -10.28 6.58
N LEU A 160 13.01 -9.63 7.56
CA LEU A 160 13.95 -8.55 7.29
C LEU A 160 15.31 -9.04 6.82
N VAL A 161 15.79 -10.16 7.33
CA VAL A 161 17.01 -10.81 6.80
C VAL A 161 16.79 -11.17 5.33
N ASP A 162 15.63 -11.75 5.00
CA ASP A 162 15.26 -12.06 3.62
C ASP A 162 15.17 -10.78 2.78
N LEU A 163 14.51 -9.72 3.27
CA LEU A 163 14.41 -8.45 2.55
C LEU A 163 15.80 -7.82 2.27
N HIS A 164 16.72 -7.88 3.23
CA HIS A 164 18.08 -7.35 3.08
C HIS A 164 18.93 -8.08 2.05
N GLN A 165 18.57 -9.32 1.67
CA GLN A 165 19.26 -10.02 0.58
C GLN A 165 18.94 -9.42 -0.79
N TRP A 166 17.75 -8.81 -0.94
CA TRP A 166 17.24 -8.34 -2.23
C TRP A 166 17.22 -6.82 -2.39
N ALA A 167 17.18 -6.09 -1.27
CA ALA A 167 17.12 -4.64 -1.24
C ALA A 167 18.05 -4.08 -0.15
N ALA A 168 18.64 -2.91 -0.41
CA ALA A 168 19.47 -2.24 0.58
C ALA A 168 18.60 -1.69 1.73
N PRO A 169 19.08 -1.64 2.99
CA PRO A 169 18.29 -1.10 4.12
C PRO A 169 17.76 0.33 3.91
N SER A 170 18.40 1.12 3.05
CA SER A 170 17.97 2.46 2.66
C SER A 170 16.75 2.50 1.73
N GLU A 171 16.40 1.39 1.07
CA GLU A 171 15.25 1.30 0.17
C GLU A 171 13.95 1.02 0.94
N HIS A 172 14.04 0.42 2.12
CA HIS A 172 12.89 0.02 2.95
C HIS A 172 12.98 0.55 4.38
N VAL A 173 13.38 1.81 4.54
CA VAL A 173 13.61 2.48 5.84
C VAL A 173 12.41 2.34 6.79
N LYS A 174 11.17 2.44 6.30
CA LYS A 174 9.96 2.26 7.11
C LYS A 174 9.94 0.89 7.82
N ALA A 175 10.27 -0.19 7.11
CA ALA A 175 10.32 -1.53 7.68
C ALA A 175 11.46 -1.66 8.71
N THR A 176 12.64 -1.14 8.38
CA THR A 176 13.81 -1.10 9.28
C THR A 176 13.50 -0.33 10.57
N CYS A 177 12.84 0.82 10.48
CA CYS A 177 12.41 1.61 11.64
C CYS A 177 11.42 0.87 12.51
N ARG A 178 10.40 0.23 11.91
CA ARG A 178 9.41 -0.55 12.66
C ARG A 178 10.04 -1.76 13.37
N TRP A 179 10.99 -2.43 12.74
CA TRP A 179 11.75 -3.50 13.36
C TRP A 179 12.62 -3.05 14.53
N HIS A 180 13.38 -1.97 14.36
CA HIS A 180 14.13 -1.40 15.47
C HIS A 180 13.20 -1.03 16.63
N LYS A 181 12.03 -0.44 16.33
CA LYS A 181 11.01 -0.10 17.33
C LYS A 181 10.44 -1.35 18.02
N ALA A 182 10.15 -2.43 17.29
CA ALA A 182 9.68 -3.71 17.83
C ALA A 182 10.68 -4.32 18.82
N HIS A 183 11.98 -4.12 18.58
CA HIS A 183 13.07 -4.51 19.49
C HIS A 183 13.38 -3.49 20.59
N GLY A 184 12.57 -2.43 20.75
CA GLY A 184 12.82 -1.37 21.75
C GLY A 184 14.00 -0.45 21.44
N ARG A 185 14.58 -0.53 20.23
CA ARG A 185 15.75 0.26 19.79
C ARG A 185 15.33 1.52 19.04
N ALA A 186 14.50 2.36 19.67
CA ALA A 186 13.94 3.56 19.04
C ALA A 186 15.00 4.58 18.59
N ALA A 187 16.15 4.65 19.28
CA ALA A 187 17.25 5.54 18.88
C ALA A 187 17.89 5.12 17.55
N SER A 188 18.08 3.81 17.34
CA SER A 188 18.58 3.27 16.07
C SER A 188 17.58 3.50 14.93
N ALA A 189 16.28 3.35 15.20
CA ALA A 189 15.23 3.68 14.24
C ALA A 189 15.30 5.16 13.82
N LEU A 190 15.46 6.06 14.80
CA LEU A 190 15.53 7.50 14.54
C LEU A 190 16.78 7.86 13.72
N ALA A 191 17.93 7.26 14.02
CA ALA A 191 19.17 7.48 13.29
C ALA A 191 19.10 6.97 11.84
N ALA A 192 18.50 5.79 11.62
CA ALA A 192 18.28 5.25 10.27
C ALA A 192 17.35 6.16 9.45
N LEU A 193 16.27 6.65 10.07
CA LEU A 193 15.33 7.58 9.45
C LEU A 193 15.97 8.93 9.13
N SER A 194 16.74 9.52 10.05
CA SER A 194 17.40 10.80 9.77
C SER A 194 18.41 10.67 8.63
N GLN A 195 19.17 9.58 8.59
CA GLN A 195 20.13 9.33 7.51
C GLN A 195 19.45 9.20 6.15
N SER A 196 18.27 8.60 6.06
CA SER A 196 17.55 8.54 4.79
C SER A 196 17.00 9.90 4.38
N LEU A 197 16.42 10.65 5.34
CA LEU A 197 15.87 11.97 5.10
C LEU A 197 16.93 13.00 4.66
N GLU A 198 18.18 12.85 5.11
CA GLU A 198 19.30 13.70 4.68
C GLU A 198 19.81 13.36 3.28
N LYS A 199 19.72 12.08 2.88
CA LYS A 199 20.14 11.62 1.54
C LYS A 199 19.11 11.95 0.48
N ASP A 200 17.83 11.96 0.84
CA ASP A 200 16.75 12.28 -0.07
C ASP A 200 16.78 13.77 -0.43
N LYS A 201 16.94 14.06 -1.73
CA LYS A 201 16.89 15.44 -2.24
C LYS A 201 15.47 16.01 -2.29
N VAL A 202 14.47 15.20 -2.01
CA VAL A 202 13.04 15.54 -2.06
C VAL A 202 12.57 15.93 -0.66
N PRO A 203 11.70 16.94 -0.52
CA PRO A 203 11.10 17.27 0.76
C PRO A 203 10.49 16.02 1.44
N PRO A 204 10.74 15.82 2.75
CA PRO A 204 10.28 14.64 3.46
C PRO A 204 8.75 14.57 3.45
N SER A 205 8.21 13.36 3.26
CA SER A 205 6.77 13.14 3.33
C SER A 205 6.24 13.39 4.75
N LYS A 206 4.97 13.81 4.85
CA LYS A 206 4.29 14.04 6.13
C LYS A 206 4.38 12.80 7.04
N GLU A 207 4.13 11.62 6.48
CA GLU A 207 4.21 10.33 7.20
C GLU A 207 5.60 10.06 7.80
N SER A 208 6.68 10.42 7.08
CA SER A 208 8.04 10.20 7.56
C SER A 208 8.38 11.10 8.75
N LEU A 209 7.86 12.33 8.74
CA LEU A 209 8.00 13.26 9.86
C LEU A 209 7.13 12.86 11.05
N GLU A 210 5.92 12.34 10.81
CA GLU A 210 5.07 11.77 11.86
C GLU A 210 5.73 10.55 12.51
N LEU A 211 6.37 9.68 11.71
CA LEU A 211 7.17 8.58 12.24
C LEU A 211 8.33 9.09 13.09
N GLN A 212 9.05 10.12 12.63
CA GLN A 212 10.13 10.76 13.39
C GLN A 212 9.64 11.28 14.76
N ILE A 213 8.50 11.97 14.78
CA ILE A 213 7.85 12.45 16.01
C ILE A 213 7.53 11.28 16.94
N SER A 214 6.93 10.20 16.42
CA SER A 214 6.57 9.02 17.22
C SER A 214 7.80 8.35 17.86
N LEU A 215 8.95 8.38 17.17
CA LEU A 215 10.21 7.85 17.69
C LEU A 215 10.81 8.76 18.77
N MET A 216 10.74 10.08 18.60
CA MET A 216 11.16 11.05 19.63
C MET A 216 10.32 10.91 20.90
N GLU A 217 9.01 10.69 20.78
CA GLU A 217 8.12 10.44 21.92
C GLU A 217 8.47 9.14 22.64
N ALA A 218 8.75 8.06 21.90
CA ALA A 218 9.18 6.79 22.47
C ALA A 218 10.52 6.89 23.24
N LEU A 219 11.38 7.85 22.88
CA LEU A 219 12.64 8.15 23.58
C LEU A 219 12.47 9.10 24.78
N GLY A 220 11.26 9.61 25.03
CA GLY A 220 11.00 10.61 26.06
C GLY A 220 11.43 12.03 25.70
N TRP A 221 11.76 12.31 24.43
CA TRP A 221 12.16 13.63 23.95
C TRP A 221 10.94 14.50 23.61
N ALA A 222 10.05 14.67 24.58
CA ALA A 222 8.77 15.35 24.40
C ALA A 222 8.92 16.79 23.88
N HIS A 223 9.93 17.52 24.35
CA HIS A 223 10.21 18.88 23.90
C HIS A 223 10.58 18.93 22.40
N CYS A 224 11.40 18.00 21.92
CA CYS A 224 11.71 17.86 20.49
C CYS A 224 10.46 17.46 19.69
N ALA A 225 9.66 16.52 20.19
CA ALA A 225 8.44 16.09 19.54
C ALA A 225 7.43 17.23 19.38
N ILE A 226 7.25 18.08 20.41
CA ILE A 226 6.39 19.28 20.36
C ILE A 226 6.89 20.27 19.31
N ALA A 227 8.19 20.56 19.32
CA ALA A 227 8.79 21.44 18.31
C ALA A 227 8.59 20.88 16.88
N ALA A 228 8.83 19.58 16.67
CA ALA A 228 8.63 18.93 15.39
C ALA A 228 7.16 18.93 14.93
N LYS A 229 6.20 18.69 15.85
CA LYS A 229 4.76 18.81 15.59
C LYS A 229 4.38 20.22 15.14
N SER A 230 4.89 21.25 15.80
CA SER A 230 4.64 22.63 15.39
C SER A 230 5.20 22.93 13.99
N GLY A 231 6.38 22.39 13.66
CA GLY A 231 6.96 22.49 12.32
C GLY A 231 6.15 21.77 11.24
N LEU A 232 5.44 20.69 11.58
CA LEU A 232 4.58 19.96 10.64
C LEU A 232 3.41 20.83 10.16
N LEU A 233 2.80 21.61 11.06
CA LEU A 233 1.70 22.53 10.73
C LEU A 233 2.12 23.62 9.74
N VAL A 234 3.36 24.09 9.86
CA VAL A 234 3.93 25.10 8.95
C VAL A 234 4.26 24.50 7.58
N LYS A 235 4.81 23.28 7.56
CA LYS A 235 5.20 22.60 6.31
C LYS A 235 4.01 22.06 5.53
N PHE A 236 2.95 21.64 6.22
CA PHE A 236 1.74 21.05 5.64
C PHE A 236 0.48 21.81 6.10
N PRO A 237 0.30 23.06 5.65
CA PRO A 237 -0.88 23.85 6.00
C PRO A 237 -2.13 23.26 5.34
N ALA A 238 -3.29 23.43 5.98
CA ALA A 238 -4.57 22.95 5.46
C ALA A 238 -5.04 23.71 4.20
N ALA A 239 -4.58 24.96 4.04
CA ALA A 239 -4.87 25.80 2.88
C ALA A 239 -3.62 26.59 2.50
N TYR A 240 -3.52 26.98 1.23
CA TYR A 240 -2.47 27.90 0.79
C TYR A 240 -2.60 29.25 1.51
N PRO A 241 -1.47 29.89 1.85
CA PRO A 241 -1.50 31.22 2.42
C PRO A 241 -2.19 32.17 1.44
N LEU A 242 -3.08 33.02 1.96
CA LEU A 242 -3.75 34.04 1.16
C LEU A 242 -2.69 34.95 0.53
N VAL A 243 -2.72 35.07 -0.81
CA VAL A 243 -1.83 35.98 -1.52
C VAL A 243 -2.31 37.40 -1.20
N PHE A 244 -1.57 38.10 -0.34
CA PHE A 244 -1.77 39.54 -0.17
C PHE A 244 -1.25 40.22 -1.44
N SER A 245 -2.14 40.46 -2.41
CA SER A 245 -1.87 41.44 -3.46
C SER A 245 -1.60 42.76 -2.75
N LYS A 246 -0.40 43.33 -2.94
CA LYS A 246 -0.07 44.65 -2.42
C LYS A 246 -1.17 45.61 -2.89
N LEU A 247 -1.83 46.27 -1.95
CA LEU A 247 -2.67 47.42 -2.26
C LEU A 247 -1.71 48.52 -2.74
N ASP A 248 -1.75 48.81 -4.03
CA ASP A 248 -1.09 49.96 -4.65
C ASP A 248 -1.68 51.28 -4.11
#